data_AF-A0A168IXW8-F1
#
_entry.id   AF-A0A168IXW8-F1
#
_cell.length_a   1.000
_cell.length_b   1.000
_cell.length_c   1.000
_cell.angle_alpha   90.00
_cell.angle_beta   90.00
_cell.angle_gamma   90.00
#
_symmetry.space_group_name_H-M   'P 1'
#
loop_
_entity.id
_entity.type
_entity.pdbx_description
1 polymer ?
#
loop_
_entity_poly.entity_id
_entity_poly.type
_entity_poly.pdbx_seq_one_letter_code
_entity_poly.pdbx_strand_id
1 'polypeptide(L)'
;MYKVIHIKNRHQFRRFFQIIPNKGHLVRQLFLANSESANKKVVGITSLELDQLATYCPYMEILEFDQKVWNYTKMPSTAATRWHDMRRLPAWTMDTMPSLPHMNCAKLTQLSLQGQLVSTLFDQQQQQQQQSFALIRLLSNIPHLQHLCLNSKQNKSHVIRVSLQDMESMHTAAPHLTHLELSGSFKLAMDYTSSSDVLDCMQHITPATRMRRLKLKATIPPQWIYYMARKYPHLHELDLEVLDATM
;
A
#
# COMPACT_ATOMS: atom_id res chain seq x y z
N MET A 1 -15.55 -16.94 20.60
CA MET A 1 -15.74 -16.38 19.25
C MET A 1 -14.43 -15.72 18.84
N TYR A 2 -13.64 -16.31 17.94
CA TYR A 2 -12.32 -15.75 17.57
C TYR A 2 -12.44 -14.83 16.36
N LYS A 3 -12.77 -13.56 16.59
CA LYS A 3 -12.77 -12.55 15.51
C LYS A 3 -11.34 -12.27 15.03
N VAL A 4 -10.36 -12.35 15.92
CA VAL A 4 -8.95 -12.00 15.66
C VAL A 4 -8.04 -13.12 16.11
N ILE A 5 -7.10 -13.52 15.25
CA ILE A 5 -6.14 -14.60 15.51
C ILE A 5 -4.74 -14.11 15.21
N HIS A 6 -3.84 -14.28 16.18
CA HIS A 6 -2.40 -14.02 16.03
C HIS A 6 -1.62 -15.33 16.09
N ILE A 7 -0.84 -15.60 15.07
CA ILE A 7 -0.04 -16.81 14.93
C ILE A 7 1.44 -16.42 14.96
N LYS A 8 2.14 -16.84 16.01
CA LYS A 8 3.53 -16.48 16.27
C LYS A 8 4.55 -17.45 15.71
N ASN A 9 4.13 -18.68 15.39
CA ASN A 9 5.03 -19.71 14.87
C ASN A 9 4.27 -20.75 14.02
N ARG A 10 5.03 -21.55 13.27
CA ARG A 10 4.49 -22.57 12.37
C ARG A 10 3.71 -23.68 13.07
N HIS A 11 4.03 -24.00 14.33
CA HIS A 11 3.29 -25.00 15.11
C HIS A 11 1.86 -24.54 15.42
N GLN A 12 1.71 -23.28 15.85
CA GLN A 12 0.40 -22.64 16.03
C GLN A 12 -0.38 -22.60 14.70
N PHE A 13 0.31 -22.30 13.59
CA PHE A 13 -0.30 -22.30 12.26
C PHE A 13 -0.88 -23.67 11.89
N ARG A 14 -0.12 -24.76 12.09
CA ARG A 14 -0.62 -26.12 11.83
C ARG A 14 -1.82 -26.49 12.70
N ARG A 15 -1.78 -26.18 14.00
CA ARG A 15 -2.92 -26.41 14.91
C ARG A 15 -4.15 -25.62 14.49
N PHE A 16 -3.96 -24.38 14.04
CA PHE A 16 -5.04 -23.56 13.50
C PHE A 16 -5.68 -24.25 12.28
N PHE A 17 -4.89 -24.74 11.33
CA PHE A 17 -5.40 -25.45 10.15
C PHE A 17 -6.16 -26.75 10.45
N GLN A 18 -5.89 -27.40 11.58
CA GLN A 18 -6.69 -28.55 12.03
C GLN A 18 -8.10 -28.16 12.45
N ILE A 19 -8.33 -26.89 12.81
CA ILE A 19 -9.57 -26.40 13.41
C ILE A 19 -10.39 -25.56 12.40
N ILE A 20 -9.75 -24.92 11.42
CA ILE A 20 -10.44 -24.05 10.45
C ILE A 20 -11.57 -24.72 9.66
N PRO A 21 -11.55 -26.03 9.31
CA PRO A 21 -12.68 -26.60 8.59
C PRO A 21 -14.01 -26.49 9.34
N ASN A 22 -13.95 -26.53 10.67
CA ASN A 22 -15.13 -26.48 11.54
C ASN A 22 -15.43 -25.07 12.07
N LYS A 23 -14.40 -24.21 12.23
CA LYS A 23 -14.53 -22.92 12.91
C LYS A 23 -14.06 -21.71 12.10
N GLY A 24 -13.62 -21.91 10.86
CA GLY A 24 -13.03 -20.86 10.02
C GLY A 24 -14.00 -19.71 9.71
N HIS A 25 -15.30 -19.98 9.63
CA HIS A 25 -16.35 -18.97 9.46
C HIS A 25 -16.41 -17.93 10.60
N LEU A 26 -15.79 -18.20 11.75
CA LEU A 26 -15.72 -17.24 12.86
C LEU A 26 -14.55 -16.27 12.74
N VAL A 27 -13.57 -16.56 11.87
CA VAL A 27 -12.33 -15.81 11.72
C VAL A 27 -12.57 -14.57 10.85
N ARG A 28 -12.28 -13.39 11.40
CA ARG A 28 -12.34 -12.12 10.65
C ARG A 28 -10.95 -11.57 10.36
N GLN A 29 -9.99 -11.79 11.24
CA GLN A 29 -8.65 -11.23 11.11
C GLN A 29 -7.60 -12.28 11.45
N LEU A 30 -6.61 -12.41 10.57
CA LEU A 30 -5.50 -13.34 10.74
C LEU A 30 -4.17 -12.60 10.58
N PHE A 31 -3.39 -12.59 11.65
CA PHE A 31 -2.07 -11.98 11.70
C PHE A 31 -1.02 -13.08 11.90
N LEU A 32 -0.13 -13.24 10.93
CA LEU A 32 1.02 -14.13 11.02
C LEU A 32 2.25 -13.30 11.41
N ALA A 33 3.03 -13.78 12.37
CA ALA A 33 4.17 -13.03 12.86
C ALA A 33 5.17 -12.70 11.75
N ASN A 34 5.52 -11.41 11.69
CA ASN A 34 6.48 -10.81 10.78
C ASN A 34 7.88 -10.78 11.42
N SER A 35 8.93 -10.89 10.61
CA SER A 35 10.34 -10.85 11.04
C SER A 35 10.86 -9.42 11.19
N GLU A 36 10.19 -8.60 11.98
CA GLU A 36 10.67 -7.23 12.28
C GLU A 36 11.88 -7.22 13.24
N SER A 37 12.20 -8.37 13.86
CA SER A 37 13.36 -8.53 14.74
C SER A 37 14.19 -9.73 14.31
N ALA A 38 15.52 -9.61 14.34
CA ALA A 38 16.50 -10.62 13.91
C ALA A 38 16.29 -12.05 14.47
N ASN A 39 15.56 -12.19 15.59
CA ASN A 39 15.32 -13.46 16.27
C ASN A 39 13.90 -14.03 16.10
N LYS A 40 12.99 -13.38 15.36
CA LYS A 40 11.62 -13.88 15.15
C LYS A 40 11.52 -14.67 13.84
N LYS A 41 11.09 -15.93 13.94
CA LYS A 41 10.84 -16.80 12.78
C LYS A 41 9.59 -16.32 12.05
N VAL A 42 9.73 -16.01 10.76
CA VAL A 42 8.60 -15.77 9.84
C VAL A 42 7.68 -16.99 9.83
N VAL A 43 6.38 -16.77 9.95
CA VAL A 43 5.40 -17.83 9.74
C VAL A 43 5.07 -17.89 8.25
N GLY A 44 5.67 -18.86 7.55
CA GLY A 44 5.35 -19.11 6.14
C GLY A 44 3.94 -19.66 5.97
N ILE A 45 3.33 -19.31 4.83
CA ILE A 45 2.06 -19.84 4.35
C ILE A 45 2.25 -20.25 2.88
N THR A 46 1.79 -21.43 2.48
CA THR A 46 1.86 -21.91 1.08
C THR A 46 0.63 -21.47 0.28
N SER A 47 0.68 -21.57 -1.06
CA SER A 47 -0.47 -21.26 -1.91
C SER A 47 -1.69 -22.15 -1.61
N LEU A 48 -1.46 -23.43 -1.31
CA LEU A 48 -2.52 -24.36 -0.91
C LEU A 48 -3.17 -23.92 0.40
N GLU A 49 -2.36 -23.49 1.37
CA GLU A 49 -2.86 -23.01 2.66
C GLU A 49 -3.63 -21.69 2.51
N LEU A 50 -3.21 -20.79 1.60
CA LEU A 50 -3.98 -19.60 1.25
C LEU A 50 -5.35 -19.94 0.63
N ASP A 51 -5.39 -20.91 -0.28
CA ASP A 51 -6.66 -21.34 -0.89
C ASP A 51 -7.60 -21.98 0.13
N GLN A 52 -7.05 -22.78 1.04
CA GLN A 52 -7.78 -23.33 2.18
C GLN A 52 -8.30 -22.23 3.11
N LEU A 53 -7.52 -21.18 3.38
CA LEU A 53 -8.04 -20.02 4.13
C LEU A 53 -9.21 -19.36 3.42
N ALA A 54 -9.12 -19.17 2.11
CA ALA A 54 -10.22 -18.60 1.32
C ALA A 54 -11.46 -19.49 1.32
N THR A 55 -11.27 -20.80 1.40
CA THR A 55 -12.36 -21.78 1.49
C THR A 55 -13.03 -21.77 2.87
N TYR A 56 -12.23 -21.86 3.93
CA TYR A 56 -12.73 -22.10 5.29
C TYR A 56 -13.04 -20.82 6.06
N CYS A 57 -12.44 -19.70 5.68
CA CYS A 57 -12.62 -18.38 6.32
C CYS A 57 -13.19 -17.37 5.31
N PRO A 58 -14.45 -17.56 4.85
CA PRO A 58 -15.03 -16.74 3.77
C PRO A 58 -15.26 -15.28 4.19
N TYR A 59 -15.46 -15.02 5.47
CA TYR A 59 -15.73 -13.68 6.02
C TYR A 59 -14.47 -12.95 6.51
N MET A 60 -13.29 -13.36 6.03
CA MET A 60 -12.05 -12.71 6.40
C MET A 60 -12.03 -11.27 5.89
N GLU A 61 -11.63 -10.36 6.78
CA GLU A 61 -11.51 -8.93 6.51
C GLU A 61 -10.05 -8.50 6.47
N ILE A 62 -9.20 -9.13 7.29
CA ILE A 62 -7.78 -8.79 7.39
C ILE A 62 -6.94 -10.06 7.33
N LEU A 63 -5.99 -10.07 6.40
CA LEU A 63 -4.91 -11.04 6.35
C LEU A 63 -3.59 -10.27 6.34
N GLU A 64 -2.70 -10.60 7.25
CA GLU A 64 -1.40 -9.95 7.35
C GLU A 64 -0.30 -10.97 7.63
N PHE A 65 0.77 -10.90 6.85
CA PHE A 65 1.99 -11.68 7.02
C PHE A 65 3.18 -10.97 6.36
N ASP A 66 4.38 -11.47 6.64
CA ASP A 66 5.63 -10.92 6.06
C ASP A 66 5.63 -10.99 4.53
N GLN A 67 5.88 -9.88 3.86
CA GLN A 67 5.93 -9.78 2.40
C GLN A 67 6.87 -10.80 1.75
N LYS A 68 7.95 -11.21 2.44
CA LYS A 68 8.93 -12.18 1.92
C LYS A 68 8.30 -13.54 1.66
N VAL A 69 7.16 -13.82 2.29
CA VAL A 69 6.40 -15.06 2.04
C VAL A 69 5.86 -15.11 0.61
N TRP A 70 5.61 -13.96 -0.03
CA TRP A 70 5.20 -13.93 -1.44
C TRP A 70 6.27 -14.48 -2.40
N ASN A 71 7.55 -14.43 -2.03
CA ASN A 71 8.61 -15.02 -2.85
C ASN A 71 8.46 -16.55 -3.00
N TYR A 72 7.67 -17.18 -2.11
CA TYR A 72 7.49 -18.62 -2.05
C TYR A 72 6.04 -19.06 -2.31
N THR A 73 5.13 -18.09 -2.47
CA THR A 73 3.70 -18.33 -2.50
C THR A 73 3.04 -17.42 -3.52
N LYS A 74 2.15 -17.98 -4.32
CA LYS A 74 1.35 -17.23 -5.28
C LYS A 74 -0.05 -17.06 -4.71
N MET A 75 -0.65 -15.91 -4.93
CA MET A 75 -2.04 -15.69 -4.59
C MET A 75 -2.90 -16.60 -5.49
N PRO A 76 -3.66 -17.56 -4.92
CA PRO A 76 -4.51 -18.45 -5.72
C PRO A 76 -5.60 -17.65 -6.43
N SER A 77 -5.86 -17.94 -7.71
CA SER A 77 -6.95 -17.30 -8.47
C SER A 77 -8.33 -17.54 -7.83
N THR A 78 -8.50 -18.69 -7.17
CA THR A 78 -9.69 -19.07 -6.40
C THR A 78 -9.83 -18.31 -5.09
N ALA A 79 -8.72 -17.94 -4.44
CA ALA A 79 -8.76 -17.16 -3.22
C ALA A 79 -9.20 -15.71 -3.49
N ALA A 80 -8.72 -15.13 -4.59
CA ALA A 80 -9.06 -13.79 -5.04
C ALA A 80 -10.57 -13.58 -5.22
N THR A 81 -11.31 -14.61 -5.64
CA THR A 81 -12.75 -14.53 -5.89
C THR A 81 -13.61 -14.82 -4.67
N ARG A 82 -13.07 -15.47 -3.62
CA ARG A 82 -13.86 -15.93 -2.45
C ARG A 82 -13.90 -14.93 -1.30
N TRP A 83 -12.87 -14.12 -1.12
CA TRP A 83 -12.89 -13.13 -0.04
C TRP A 83 -13.58 -11.83 -0.46
N HIS A 84 -14.89 -11.77 -0.24
CA HIS A 84 -15.72 -10.60 -0.56
C HIS A 84 -15.64 -9.49 0.49
N ASP A 85 -15.15 -9.80 1.69
CA ASP A 85 -15.10 -8.90 2.85
C ASP A 85 -13.70 -8.32 3.11
N MET A 86 -12.72 -8.58 2.24
CA MET A 86 -11.35 -8.09 2.47
C MET A 86 -11.29 -6.57 2.54
N ARG A 87 -10.71 -6.10 3.64
CA ARG A 87 -10.39 -4.71 3.90
C ARG A 87 -8.89 -4.44 3.82
N ARG A 88 -8.07 -5.43 4.17
CA ARG A 88 -6.61 -5.33 4.21
C ARG A 88 -5.95 -6.65 3.85
N LEU A 89 -4.99 -6.58 2.94
CA LEU A 89 -4.12 -7.70 2.55
C LEU A 89 -2.67 -7.41 2.93
N PRO A 90 -1.81 -8.45 2.91
CA PRO A 90 -0.37 -8.25 2.97
C PRO A 90 0.09 -7.37 1.81
N ALA A 91 1.24 -6.74 1.98
CA ALA A 91 1.87 -5.92 0.96
C ALA A 91 2.00 -6.65 -0.38
N TRP A 92 1.57 -5.99 -1.45
CA TRP A 92 1.60 -6.51 -2.81
C TRP A 92 2.97 -6.29 -3.44
N THR A 93 3.43 -7.31 -4.14
CA THR A 93 4.67 -7.32 -4.94
C THR A 93 4.35 -7.60 -6.41
N MET A 94 5.36 -7.56 -7.28
CA MET A 94 5.22 -7.93 -8.70
C MET A 94 4.58 -9.31 -8.88
N ASP A 95 4.91 -10.28 -8.03
CA ASP A 95 4.38 -11.64 -8.12
C ASP A 95 2.89 -11.75 -7.80
N THR A 96 2.36 -10.81 -7.02
CA THR A 96 0.94 -10.76 -6.63
C THR A 96 0.09 -9.91 -7.57
N MET A 97 0.70 -9.01 -8.33
CA MET A 97 -0.01 -8.07 -9.22
C MET A 97 -1.00 -8.75 -10.19
N PRO A 98 -0.68 -9.89 -10.82
CA PRO A 98 -1.61 -10.56 -11.74
C PRO A 98 -2.95 -10.98 -11.10
N SER A 99 -3.01 -11.10 -9.77
CA SER A 99 -4.22 -11.48 -9.05
C SER A 99 -5.15 -10.29 -8.76
N LEU A 100 -4.65 -9.06 -8.86
CA LEU A 100 -5.38 -7.82 -8.53
C LEU A 100 -6.67 -7.63 -9.32
N PRO A 101 -6.69 -7.82 -10.66
CA PRO A 101 -7.90 -7.65 -11.45
C PRO A 101 -9.01 -8.65 -11.09
N HIS A 102 -8.65 -9.78 -10.50
CA HIS A 102 -9.58 -10.84 -10.11
C HIS A 102 -10.10 -10.69 -8.67
N MET A 103 -9.53 -9.76 -7.89
CA MET A 103 -9.98 -9.49 -6.53
C MET A 103 -11.13 -8.50 -6.51
N ASN A 104 -12.14 -8.81 -5.71
CA ASN A 104 -13.17 -7.83 -5.36
C ASN A 104 -12.57 -6.78 -4.41
N CYS A 105 -12.09 -5.67 -4.97
CA CYS A 105 -11.49 -4.58 -4.21
C CYS A 105 -12.51 -3.60 -3.63
N ALA A 106 -13.82 -3.84 -3.79
CA ALA A 106 -14.87 -2.89 -3.39
C ALA A 106 -14.91 -2.62 -1.88
N LYS A 107 -14.41 -3.52 -1.03
CA LYS A 107 -14.33 -3.29 0.44
C LYS A 107 -12.92 -3.02 0.94
N LEU A 108 -11.94 -2.98 0.04
CA LEU A 108 -10.55 -2.75 0.39
C LEU A 108 -10.39 -1.31 0.87
N THR A 109 -9.89 -1.15 2.08
CA THR A 109 -9.66 0.16 2.72
C THR A 109 -8.18 0.44 2.92
N GLN A 110 -7.34 -0.59 2.82
CA GLN A 110 -5.90 -0.49 2.97
C GLN A 110 -5.18 -1.21 1.84
N LEU A 111 -4.28 -0.49 1.17
CA LEU A 111 -3.42 -1.02 0.12
C LEU A 111 -1.97 -0.70 0.46
N SER A 112 -1.13 -1.74 0.42
CA SER A 112 0.32 -1.60 0.56
C SER A 112 0.97 -2.21 -0.68
N LEU A 113 1.79 -1.44 -1.38
CA LEU A 113 2.53 -1.85 -2.57
C LEU A 113 4.02 -1.76 -2.28
N GLN A 114 4.78 -2.77 -2.70
CA GLN A 114 6.18 -2.94 -2.33
C GLN A 114 7.10 -3.21 -3.52
N GLY A 115 8.35 -2.79 -3.36
CA GLY A 115 9.48 -3.20 -4.19
C GLY A 115 9.40 -2.67 -5.62
N GLN A 116 9.72 -3.52 -6.59
CA GLN A 116 9.76 -3.16 -8.01
C GLN A 116 8.38 -2.81 -8.56
N LEU A 117 7.29 -3.34 -7.96
CA LEU A 117 5.92 -3.03 -8.37
C LEU A 117 5.66 -1.54 -8.31
N VAL A 118 6.08 -0.89 -7.22
CA VAL A 118 5.93 0.56 -7.06
C VAL A 118 6.64 1.26 -8.22
N SER A 119 7.91 0.95 -8.50
CA SER A 119 8.63 1.55 -9.62
C SER A 119 7.90 1.38 -10.96
N THR A 120 7.41 0.17 -11.27
CA THR A 120 6.68 -0.08 -12.53
C THR A 120 5.36 0.69 -12.66
N LEU A 121 4.71 1.01 -11.53
CA LEU A 121 3.48 1.80 -11.55
C LEU A 121 3.71 3.29 -11.79
N PHE A 122 4.95 3.75 -11.56
CA PHE A 122 5.41 5.11 -11.80
C PHE A 122 6.35 5.25 -13.01
N ASP A 123 6.71 4.15 -13.68
CA ASP A 123 7.63 4.18 -14.82
C ASP A 123 6.98 4.93 -16.00
N GLN A 124 7.50 6.13 -16.28
CA GLN A 124 7.07 7.04 -17.35
C GLN A 124 7.72 6.74 -18.72
N GLN A 125 8.47 5.64 -18.84
CA GLN A 125 9.43 5.44 -19.95
C GLN A 125 8.84 5.20 -21.35
N GLN A 126 7.53 5.36 -21.59
CA GLN A 126 7.02 5.23 -22.97
C GLN A 126 6.24 6.38 -23.57
N GLN A 127 5.75 7.38 -22.82
CA GLN A 127 5.10 8.53 -23.48
C GLN A 127 5.39 9.81 -22.70
N GLN A 128 6.15 10.70 -23.36
CA GLN A 128 6.35 12.08 -22.94
C GLN A 128 4.99 12.65 -22.51
N GLN A 129 4.89 13.09 -21.24
CA GLN A 129 3.78 13.82 -20.62
C GLN A 129 2.61 13.05 -19.98
N GLN A 130 2.61 11.72 -19.86
CA GLN A 130 1.53 11.04 -19.11
C GLN A 130 1.93 10.70 -17.67
N GLN A 131 1.06 11.14 -16.75
CA GLN A 131 1.06 10.90 -15.30
C GLN A 131 1.26 9.42 -14.94
N SER A 132 1.43 9.09 -13.66
CA SER A 132 1.44 7.72 -13.11
C SER A 132 0.15 6.90 -13.37
N PHE A 133 -0.22 6.69 -14.64
CA PHE A 133 -1.53 6.26 -15.11
C PHE A 133 -1.91 4.87 -14.56
N ALA A 134 -0.93 3.98 -14.42
CA ALA A 134 -1.15 2.65 -13.87
C ALA A 134 -1.53 2.69 -12.39
N LEU A 135 -0.83 3.48 -11.57
CA LEU A 135 -1.20 3.68 -10.17
C LEU A 135 -2.58 4.34 -10.06
N ILE A 136 -2.82 5.42 -10.79
CA ILE A 136 -4.09 6.14 -10.72
C ILE A 136 -5.26 5.23 -11.10
N ARG A 137 -5.13 4.44 -12.18
CA ARG A 137 -6.15 3.44 -12.55
C ARG A 137 -6.37 2.40 -11.47
N LEU A 138 -5.31 1.94 -10.82
CA LEU A 138 -5.43 1.03 -9.70
C LEU A 138 -6.21 1.64 -8.53
N LEU A 139 -5.86 2.87 -8.13
CA LEU A 139 -6.52 3.56 -7.03
C LEU A 139 -8.00 3.81 -7.32
N SER A 140 -8.34 4.17 -8.56
CA SER A 140 -9.75 4.36 -8.99
C SER A 140 -10.60 3.08 -8.87
N ASN A 141 -9.99 1.90 -8.87
CA ASN A 141 -10.69 0.63 -8.66
C ASN A 141 -10.90 0.29 -7.17
N ILE A 142 -10.42 1.14 -6.26
CA ILE A 142 -10.50 0.95 -4.81
C ILE A 142 -11.15 2.20 -4.19
N PRO A 143 -12.45 2.43 -4.41
CA PRO A 143 -13.12 3.70 -4.10
C PRO A 143 -13.16 4.02 -2.60
N HIS A 144 -13.02 3.01 -1.73
CA HIS A 144 -13.04 3.16 -0.28
C HIS A 144 -11.64 3.15 0.36
N LEU A 145 -10.58 3.35 -0.44
CA LEU A 145 -9.22 3.38 0.06
C LEU A 145 -9.02 4.51 1.08
N GLN A 146 -8.55 4.14 2.27
CA GLN A 146 -8.27 5.03 3.39
C GLN A 146 -6.78 5.06 3.74
N HIS A 147 -6.06 3.96 3.51
CA HIS A 147 -4.63 3.84 3.79
C HIS A 147 -3.89 3.38 2.55
N LEU A 148 -2.92 4.17 2.10
CA LEU A 148 -2.03 3.83 1.00
C LEU A 148 -0.59 3.85 1.49
N CYS A 149 0.11 2.72 1.35
CA CYS A 149 1.53 2.60 1.60
C CYS A 149 2.24 2.21 0.30
N LEU A 150 3.17 3.04 -0.16
CA LEU A 150 3.99 2.80 -1.34
C LEU A 150 5.44 2.73 -0.89
N ASN A 151 6.00 1.53 -0.89
CA ASN A 151 7.38 1.28 -0.48
C ASN A 151 8.20 0.79 -1.67
N SER A 152 8.85 1.71 -2.37
CA SER A 152 9.73 1.38 -3.48
C SER A 152 11.01 0.71 -2.98
N LYS A 153 11.57 -0.20 -3.79
CA LYS A 153 12.91 -0.75 -3.53
C LYS A 153 13.93 0.39 -3.64
N GLN A 154 14.72 0.60 -2.58
CA GLN A 154 15.86 1.51 -2.63
C GLN A 154 16.82 1.05 -3.72
N ASN A 155 16.91 1.82 -4.80
CA ASN A 155 17.84 1.58 -5.89
C ASN A 155 18.39 2.92 -6.38
N LYS A 156 19.71 3.09 -6.25
CA LYS A 156 20.41 4.31 -6.68
C LYS A 156 20.22 4.60 -8.16
N SER A 157 19.99 3.57 -8.99
CA SER A 157 19.81 3.74 -10.43
C SER A 157 18.39 4.10 -10.86
N HIS A 158 17.38 3.98 -9.98
CA HIS A 158 15.98 4.22 -10.31
C HIS A 158 15.32 5.09 -9.24
N VAL A 159 15.20 6.39 -9.54
CA VAL A 159 14.51 7.37 -8.71
C VAL A 159 13.10 7.57 -9.23
N ILE A 160 12.10 7.41 -8.35
CA ILE A 160 10.71 7.70 -8.67
C ILE A 160 10.46 9.18 -8.44
N ARG A 161 10.27 9.94 -9.51
CA ARG A 161 9.89 11.35 -9.43
C ARG A 161 8.39 11.46 -9.23
N VAL A 162 7.97 12.19 -8.21
CA VAL A 162 6.55 12.46 -7.93
C VAL A 162 6.35 13.97 -8.02
N SER A 163 5.59 14.40 -9.03
CA SER A 163 5.24 15.81 -9.15
C SER A 163 4.08 16.19 -8.24
N LEU A 164 3.80 17.49 -8.15
CA LEU A 164 2.60 17.98 -7.48
C LEU A 164 1.34 17.44 -8.18
N GLN A 165 1.35 17.36 -9.51
CA GLN A 165 0.23 16.80 -10.28
C GLN A 165 0.01 15.31 -9.98
N ASP A 166 1.06 14.50 -9.87
CA ASP A 166 0.92 13.09 -9.46
C ASP A 166 0.25 12.98 -8.08
N MET A 167 0.66 13.83 -7.13
CA MET A 167 0.07 13.87 -5.79
C MET A 167 -1.41 14.26 -5.84
N GLU A 168 -1.78 15.29 -6.60
CA GLU A 168 -3.17 15.68 -6.80
C GLU A 168 -4.01 14.59 -7.47
N SER A 169 -3.46 13.92 -8.48
CA SER A 169 -4.12 12.79 -9.15
C SER A 169 -4.34 11.62 -8.19
N MET A 170 -3.38 11.31 -7.29
CA MET A 170 -3.58 10.28 -6.26
C MET A 170 -4.72 10.64 -5.30
N HIS A 171 -4.82 11.89 -4.84
CA HIS A 171 -5.92 12.34 -3.97
C HIS A 171 -7.26 12.34 -4.69
N THR A 172 -7.27 12.64 -5.99
CA THR A 172 -8.48 12.59 -6.83
C THR A 172 -8.96 11.14 -7.01
N ALA A 173 -8.03 10.20 -7.23
CA ALA A 173 -8.35 8.78 -7.40
C ALA A 173 -8.74 8.09 -6.09
N ALA A 174 -8.22 8.56 -4.95
CA ALA A 174 -8.52 8.04 -3.61
C ALA A 174 -9.08 9.14 -2.69
N PRO A 175 -10.33 9.61 -2.91
CA PRO A 175 -10.90 10.76 -2.19
C PRO A 175 -11.18 10.50 -0.69
N HIS A 176 -11.06 9.25 -0.25
CA HIS A 176 -11.26 8.83 1.14
C HIS A 176 -9.96 8.59 1.88
N LEU A 177 -8.81 8.92 1.27
CA LEU A 177 -7.51 8.72 1.86
C LEU A 177 -7.38 9.51 3.16
N THR A 178 -6.88 8.82 4.19
CA THR A 178 -6.62 9.37 5.52
C THR A 178 -5.15 9.18 5.91
N HIS A 179 -4.49 8.17 5.34
CA HIS A 179 -3.10 7.82 5.60
C HIS A 179 -2.36 7.61 4.28
N LEU A 180 -1.25 8.31 4.12
CA LEU A 180 -0.35 8.14 2.97
C LEU A 180 1.07 7.93 3.47
N GLU A 181 1.69 6.84 3.05
CA GLU A 181 3.11 6.57 3.26
C GLU A 181 3.81 6.40 1.90
N LEU A 182 4.83 7.22 1.66
CA LEU A 182 5.76 7.07 0.55
C LEU A 182 7.15 6.79 1.11
N SER A 183 7.75 5.66 0.77
CA SER A 183 9.10 5.31 1.22
C SER A 183 9.93 4.64 0.13
N GLY A 184 11.26 4.75 0.22
CA GLY A 184 12.19 4.13 -0.72
C GLY A 184 12.84 5.18 -1.62
N SER A 185 12.85 4.95 -2.94
CA SER A 185 13.55 5.79 -3.92
C SER A 185 12.74 6.99 -4.42
N PHE A 186 11.85 7.56 -3.60
CA PHE A 186 11.00 8.68 -4.00
C PHE A 186 11.75 10.01 -3.95
N LYS A 187 11.58 10.82 -5.01
CA LYS A 187 12.02 12.21 -5.09
C LYS A 187 10.84 13.07 -5.47
N LEU A 188 10.47 13.97 -4.57
CA LEU A 188 9.43 14.93 -4.84
C LEU A 188 9.98 16.02 -5.77
N ALA A 189 9.23 16.34 -6.81
CA ALA A 189 9.59 17.34 -7.82
C ALA A 189 8.58 18.47 -7.82
N MET A 190 9.05 19.68 -8.15
CA MET A 190 8.19 20.82 -8.47
C MET A 190 8.39 21.10 -9.96
N ASP A 191 7.30 21.16 -10.71
CA ASP A 191 7.34 21.40 -12.16
C ASP A 191 7.48 22.91 -12.49
N TYR A 192 7.46 23.77 -11.47
CA TYR A 192 7.49 25.21 -11.61
C TYR A 192 8.92 25.75 -11.50
N THR A 193 9.32 26.53 -12.49
CA THR A 193 10.67 27.09 -12.62
C THR A 193 10.81 28.47 -11.97
N SER A 194 9.70 29.17 -11.69
CA SER A 194 9.70 30.50 -11.08
C SER A 194 8.95 30.52 -9.74
N SER A 195 9.36 31.42 -8.82
CA SER A 195 8.71 31.56 -7.51
C SER A 195 7.30 32.16 -7.59
N SER A 196 6.98 32.95 -8.62
CA SER A 196 5.62 33.49 -8.83
C SER A 196 4.65 32.37 -9.22
N ASP A 197 5.04 31.50 -10.15
CA ASP A 197 4.17 30.41 -10.63
C ASP A 197 3.85 29.41 -9.52
N VAL A 198 4.80 29.18 -8.61
CA VAL A 198 4.60 28.34 -7.42
C VAL A 198 3.51 28.91 -6.52
N LEU A 199 3.53 30.22 -6.25
CA LEU A 199 2.56 30.85 -5.35
C LEU A 199 1.16 30.83 -5.96
N ASP A 200 1.03 31.12 -7.25
CA ASP A 200 -0.26 31.12 -7.95
C ASP A 200 -0.85 29.71 -8.04
N CYS A 201 -0.05 28.70 -8.39
CA CYS A 201 -0.51 27.31 -8.43
C CYS A 201 -0.91 26.81 -7.03
N MET A 202 -0.20 27.26 -5.98
CA MET A 202 -0.55 26.90 -4.62
C MET A 202 -1.89 27.48 -4.15
N GLN A 203 -2.42 28.54 -4.77
CA GLN A 203 -3.71 29.14 -4.39
C GLN A 203 -4.91 28.25 -4.75
N HIS A 204 -4.75 27.38 -5.74
CA HIS A 204 -5.84 26.53 -6.26
C HIS A 204 -5.79 25.09 -5.72
N ILE A 205 -4.98 24.82 -4.69
CA ILE A 205 -4.90 23.49 -4.09
C ILE A 205 -6.21 23.19 -3.36
N THR A 206 -6.94 22.17 -3.84
CA THR A 206 -8.13 21.66 -3.16
C THR A 206 -7.72 20.91 -1.88
N PRO A 207 -8.15 21.33 -0.67
CA PRO A 207 -7.74 20.69 0.57
C PRO A 207 -8.23 19.23 0.67
N ALA A 208 -7.34 18.31 1.05
CA ALA A 208 -7.66 16.94 1.42
C ALA A 208 -7.94 16.87 2.94
N THR A 209 -9.13 17.35 3.33
CA THR A 209 -9.53 17.52 4.75
C THR A 209 -9.60 16.21 5.54
N ARG A 210 -9.63 15.05 4.88
CA ARG A 210 -9.67 13.73 5.51
C ARG A 210 -8.29 13.20 5.90
N MET A 211 -7.22 13.77 5.34
CA MET A 211 -5.86 13.32 5.62
C MET A 211 -5.50 13.58 7.08
N ARG A 212 -5.06 12.52 7.76
CA ARG A 212 -4.67 12.51 9.18
C ARG A 212 -3.20 12.17 9.37
N ARG A 213 -2.64 11.29 8.53
CA ARG A 213 -1.24 10.88 8.63
C ARG A 213 -0.53 10.94 7.29
N LEU A 214 0.64 11.55 7.29
CA LEU A 214 1.52 11.64 6.14
C LEU A 214 2.92 11.22 6.57
N LYS A 215 3.44 10.18 5.92
CA LYS A 215 4.79 9.67 6.14
C LYS A 215 5.57 9.68 4.85
N LEU A 216 6.66 10.43 4.80
CA LEU A 216 7.48 10.60 3.61
C LEU A 216 8.93 10.30 3.94
N LYS A 217 9.44 9.20 3.38
CA LYS A 217 10.86 8.86 3.36
C LYS A 217 11.37 9.06 1.94
N ALA A 218 11.75 10.30 1.63
CA ALA A 218 11.97 10.78 0.26
C ALA A 218 12.93 11.98 0.23
N THR A 219 13.44 12.33 -0.94
CA THR A 219 14.04 13.65 -1.16
C THR A 219 12.94 14.68 -1.33
N ILE A 220 12.84 15.64 -0.41
CA ILE A 220 11.72 16.60 -0.30
C ILE A 220 12.25 18.04 -0.50
N PRO A 221 11.90 18.72 -1.60
CA PRO A 221 12.20 20.14 -1.77
C PRO A 221 11.45 21.00 -0.73
N PRO A 222 12.04 22.10 -0.23
CA PRO A 222 11.40 22.95 0.78
C PRO A 222 10.01 23.47 0.40
N GLN A 223 9.76 23.68 -0.90
CA GLN A 223 8.48 24.17 -1.40
C GLN A 223 7.32 23.20 -1.12
N TRP A 224 7.60 21.90 -0.96
CA TRP A 224 6.58 20.90 -0.63
C TRP A 224 5.99 21.09 0.76
N ILE A 225 6.71 21.75 1.68
CA ILE A 225 6.19 22.05 3.03
C ILE A 225 4.96 22.97 2.92
N TYR A 226 5.02 23.98 2.05
CA TYR A 226 3.89 24.90 1.81
C TYR A 226 2.70 24.17 1.18
N TYR A 227 2.98 23.28 0.22
CA TYR A 227 1.95 22.41 -0.36
C TYR A 227 1.26 21.58 0.72
N MET A 228 2.02 20.88 1.57
CA MET A 228 1.47 20.01 2.62
C MET A 228 0.63 20.80 3.63
N ALA A 229 1.10 21.97 4.05
CA ALA A 229 0.39 22.83 5.00
C ALA A 229 -0.99 23.27 4.48
N ARG A 230 -1.10 23.56 3.17
CA ARG A 230 -2.38 23.91 2.53
C ARG A 230 -3.24 22.69 2.23
N LYS A 231 -2.64 21.62 1.70
CA LYS A 231 -3.34 20.42 1.29
C LYS A 231 -3.94 19.66 2.48
N TYR A 232 -3.26 19.63 3.62
CA TYR A 232 -3.63 18.79 4.77
C TYR A 232 -3.92 19.62 6.03
N PRO A 233 -5.00 20.41 6.07
CA PRO A 233 -5.30 21.31 7.20
C PRO A 233 -5.64 20.58 8.52
N HIS A 234 -5.89 19.27 8.47
CA HIS A 234 -6.26 18.45 9.64
C HIS A 234 -5.28 17.31 9.91
N LEU A 235 -4.04 17.47 9.43
CA LEU A 235 -2.98 16.50 9.64
C LEU A 235 -2.63 16.40 11.13
N HIS A 236 -2.63 15.18 11.67
CA HIS A 236 -2.28 14.90 13.06
C HIS A 236 -0.85 14.38 13.19
N GLU A 237 -0.39 13.60 12.22
CA GLU A 237 0.94 13.02 12.22
C GLU A 237 1.64 13.32 10.90
N LEU A 238 2.80 13.96 11.00
CA LEU A 238 3.70 14.24 9.90
C LEU A 238 5.06 13.63 10.24
N ASP A 239 5.45 12.61 9.49
CA ASP A 239 6.74 11.92 9.62
C ASP A 239 7.55 12.16 8.35
N LEU A 240 8.63 12.94 8.46
CA LEU A 240 9.50 13.31 7.36
C LEU A 240 10.91 12.76 7.61
N GLU A 241 11.31 11.79 6.80
CA GLU A 241 12.69 11.29 6.75
C GLU A 241 13.30 11.76 5.42
N VAL A 242 14.05 12.86 5.48
CA VAL A 242 14.65 13.47 4.30
C VAL A 242 15.84 12.63 3.85
N LEU A 243 15.78 12.14 2.61
CA LEU A 243 16.91 11.47 1.97
C LEU A 243 17.77 12.50 1.26
N ASP A 244 19.07 12.53 1.59
CA ASP A 244 20.03 13.48 1.01
C ASP A 244 20.04 13.40 -0.52
N ALA A 245 20.04 14.57 -1.17
CA ALA A 245 20.14 14.70 -2.62
C ALA A 245 21.53 14.32 -3.18
N THR A 246 22.50 14.07 -2.29
CA THR A 246 23.89 13.70 -2.59
C THR A 246 24.14 12.22 -2.26
N MET A 247 23.64 11.31 -3.10
CA MET A 247 24.11 9.93 -3.18
C MET A 247 23.93 9.31 -4.56
#